data_AF-A0A927Y0Y8-F1
#
_entry.id   AF-A0A927Y0Y8-F1
#
_cell.length_a   1.000
_cell.length_b   1.000
_cell.length_c   1.000
_cell.angle_alpha   90.00
_cell.angle_beta   90.00
_cell.angle_gamma   90.00
#
_symmetry.space_group_name_H-M   'P 1'
#
loop_
_entity.id
_entity.type
_entity.pdbx_description
1 polymer ?
#
loop_
_entity_poly.entity_id
_entity_poly.type
_entity_poly.pdbx_seq_one_letter_code
_entity_poly.pdbx_strand_id
1 'polypeptide(L)'
;MSFIKNIHSKITDFFINKGLQRPMLAVSLFLMLYGSIGYVSRYHFKGSFGFVICVIGVLLACLCTKPKINISSFITLGALSALGAVLGFIHGDGVKRIVIDVLSLVIAFAWICFVDFEAFKRAFLDVFLFTSVYGIAAWITYSVFPQAISIFPKMPCGVLDAYDLFFCVIRDIRSGPLRLYSFAWEPGAYQTFLNIAILIAGMQKKHRLINLAILYTALVLTFSTTGYIVGIMNIAILIFAVNIDNKQKIKKYILIASAAGLVFLAVATATGITQYVFNKVLGMFDGLSSNGVSTSSARVDSLFYPLVAFINNPLLGVGQSGLDEIRSTLPHSVLSCTPTNYLAIYGIFYSAIIGACWYKFIKLIVGKNRFIIIAGLISFIVSIISEHYVTYITMNMFILYGSTLLFNNTKLKKGLTNESSVN
;
A
#
# COMPACT_ATOMS: atom_id res chain seq x y z
N MET A 1 31.14 -17.07 -14.62
CA MET A 1 29.79 -16.59 -15.03
C MET A 1 28.93 -17.65 -15.73
N SER A 2 29.45 -18.46 -16.66
CA SER A 2 28.66 -19.49 -17.38
C SER A 2 28.01 -20.53 -16.45
N PHE A 3 28.76 -21.03 -15.46
CA PHE A 3 28.26 -22.01 -14.48
C PHE A 3 27.08 -21.50 -13.63
N ILE A 4 27.17 -20.27 -13.10
CA ILE A 4 26.11 -19.65 -12.30
C ILE A 4 24.85 -19.43 -13.14
N LYS A 5 24.99 -18.98 -14.39
CA LYS A 5 23.84 -18.84 -15.32
C LYS A 5 23.16 -20.19 -15.59
N ASN A 6 23.94 -21.27 -15.73
CA ASN A 6 23.42 -22.61 -15.96
C ASN A 6 22.65 -23.16 -14.74
N ILE A 7 23.21 -23.02 -13.53
CA ILE A 7 22.52 -23.40 -12.29
C ILE A 7 21.23 -22.61 -12.12
N HIS A 8 21.29 -21.29 -12.27
CA HIS A 8 20.12 -20.44 -12.14
C HIS A 8 19.01 -20.83 -13.12
N SER A 9 19.34 -21.06 -14.40
CA SER A 9 18.36 -21.53 -15.39
C SER A 9 17.71 -22.85 -14.95
N LYS A 10 18.51 -23.86 -14.53
CA LYS A 10 17.98 -25.15 -14.09
C LYS A 10 17.03 -25.03 -12.90
N ILE A 11 17.35 -24.18 -11.93
CA ILE A 11 16.50 -23.94 -10.76
C ILE A 11 15.20 -23.23 -11.16
N THR A 12 15.28 -22.18 -11.98
CA THR A 12 14.10 -21.46 -12.45
C THR A 12 13.20 -22.37 -13.29
N ASP A 13 13.79 -23.16 -14.19
CA ASP A 13 13.07 -24.09 -15.05
C ASP A 13 12.41 -25.20 -14.19
N PHE A 14 13.05 -25.65 -13.09
CA PHE A 14 12.42 -26.56 -12.13
C PHE A 14 11.14 -25.99 -11.50
N PHE A 15 11.18 -24.75 -11.00
CA PHE A 15 10.00 -24.12 -10.38
C PHE A 15 8.88 -23.85 -11.39
N ILE A 16 9.24 -23.46 -12.61
CA ILE A 16 8.27 -23.27 -13.70
C ILE A 16 7.63 -24.61 -14.06
N ASN A 17 8.42 -25.66 -14.28
CA ASN A 17 7.94 -26.98 -14.68
C ASN A 17 7.07 -27.65 -13.59
N LYS A 18 7.33 -27.36 -12.31
CA LYS A 18 6.52 -27.84 -11.19
C LYS A 18 5.31 -26.97 -10.88
N GLY A 19 5.08 -25.86 -11.61
CA GLY A 19 3.97 -24.94 -11.36
C GLY A 19 4.07 -24.17 -10.02
N LEU A 20 5.24 -24.17 -9.39
CA LEU A 20 5.50 -23.55 -8.08
C LEU A 20 5.83 -22.04 -8.17
N GLN A 21 6.03 -21.52 -9.38
CA GLN A 21 6.38 -20.11 -9.58
C GLN A 21 5.37 -19.15 -8.95
N ARG A 22 4.07 -19.40 -9.14
CA ARG A 22 3.01 -18.51 -8.62
C ARG A 22 2.98 -18.45 -7.08
N PRO A 23 2.87 -19.57 -6.34
CA PRO A 23 2.87 -19.51 -4.88
C PRO A 23 4.17 -18.94 -4.32
N MET A 24 5.31 -19.22 -4.94
CA MET A 24 6.58 -18.62 -4.50
C MET A 24 6.62 -17.11 -4.70
N LEU A 25 6.12 -16.59 -5.82
CA LEU A 25 6.00 -15.15 -6.02
C LEU A 25 5.04 -14.50 -4.99
N ALA A 26 3.97 -15.18 -4.59
CA ALA A 26 3.08 -14.71 -3.54
C ALA A 26 3.78 -14.67 -2.17
N VAL A 27 4.50 -15.73 -1.78
CA VAL A 27 5.30 -15.76 -0.53
C VAL A 27 6.36 -14.66 -0.54
N SER A 28 7.06 -14.55 -1.66
CA SER A 28 8.12 -13.58 -1.88
C SER A 28 7.56 -12.15 -1.75
N LEU A 29 6.38 -11.87 -2.32
CA LEU A 29 5.72 -10.56 -2.21
C LEU A 29 5.18 -10.32 -0.79
N PHE A 30 4.67 -11.36 -0.13
CA PHE A 30 4.28 -11.28 1.28
C PHE A 30 5.48 -10.88 2.14
N LEU A 31 6.68 -11.42 1.92
CA LEU A 31 7.88 -10.99 2.64
C LEU A 31 8.25 -9.53 2.37
N MET A 32 8.12 -9.06 1.12
CA MET A 32 8.30 -7.64 0.80
C MET A 32 7.31 -6.74 1.56
N LEU A 33 6.05 -7.15 1.64
CA LEU A 33 5.02 -6.46 2.39
C LEU A 33 5.28 -6.54 3.90
N TYR A 34 5.56 -7.72 4.43
CA TYR A 34 5.80 -7.95 5.85
C TYR A 34 7.06 -7.23 6.34
N GLY A 35 8.15 -7.24 5.58
CA GLY A 35 9.36 -6.48 5.91
C GLY A 35 9.14 -4.96 5.89
N SER A 36 8.31 -4.47 4.96
CA SER A 36 8.03 -3.04 4.77
C SER A 36 6.99 -2.51 5.77
N ILE A 37 5.83 -3.17 5.88
CA ILE A 37 4.65 -2.70 6.64
C ILE A 37 4.22 -3.63 7.78
N GLY A 38 4.95 -4.72 8.02
CA GLY A 38 4.58 -5.69 9.04
C GLY A 38 4.70 -5.15 10.45
N TYR A 39 3.75 -5.51 11.30
CA TYR A 39 3.73 -5.11 12.71
C TYR A 39 5.03 -5.49 13.44
N VAL A 40 5.43 -6.75 13.31
CA VAL A 40 6.62 -7.31 13.97
C VAL A 40 7.90 -6.66 13.43
N SER A 41 7.98 -6.46 12.12
CA SER A 41 9.10 -5.77 11.47
C SER A 41 9.28 -4.35 12.03
N ARG A 42 8.18 -3.66 12.33
CA ARG A 42 8.18 -2.27 12.80
C ARG A 42 8.44 -2.12 14.30
N TYR A 43 7.80 -2.93 15.13
CA TYR A 43 7.81 -2.74 16.58
C TYR A 43 8.75 -3.69 17.34
N HIS A 44 8.99 -4.89 16.82
CA HIS A 44 9.77 -5.89 17.53
C HIS A 44 11.24 -5.87 17.11
N PHE A 45 11.48 -5.75 15.81
CA PHE A 45 12.84 -5.69 15.29
C PHE A 45 13.29 -4.25 15.05
N LYS A 46 14.58 -3.96 15.32
CA LYS A 46 15.20 -2.69 14.86
C LYS A 46 15.01 -2.61 13.35
N GLY A 47 14.65 -1.44 12.82
CA GLY A 47 14.20 -1.26 11.43
C GLY A 47 15.10 -1.84 10.32
N SER A 48 16.37 -2.15 10.61
CA SER A 48 17.27 -2.90 9.73
C SER A 48 16.81 -4.33 9.42
N PHE A 49 16.03 -4.98 10.29
CA PHE A 49 15.56 -6.35 10.05
C PHE A 49 14.51 -6.42 8.93
N GLY A 50 13.65 -5.40 8.81
CA GLY A 50 12.69 -5.32 7.70
C GLY A 50 13.37 -5.35 6.33
N PHE A 51 14.54 -4.71 6.20
CA PHE A 51 15.37 -4.78 5.00
C PHE A 51 15.85 -6.20 4.71
N VAL A 52 16.27 -6.95 5.73
CA VAL A 52 16.71 -8.35 5.57
C VAL A 52 15.56 -9.22 5.05
N ILE A 53 14.35 -9.08 5.61
CA ILE A 53 13.16 -9.80 5.15
C ILE A 53 12.88 -9.48 3.67
N CYS A 54 12.94 -8.20 3.28
CA CYS A 54 12.74 -7.79 1.90
C CYS A 54 13.83 -8.34 0.95
N VAL A 55 15.09 -8.39 1.39
CA VAL A 55 16.18 -9.02 0.60
C VAL A 55 15.92 -10.51 0.40
N ILE A 56 15.46 -11.23 1.43
CA ILE A 56 15.04 -12.64 1.29
C ILE A 56 13.91 -12.75 0.27
N GLY A 57 12.94 -11.82 0.30
CA GLY A 57 11.95 -11.66 -0.76
C GLY A 57 12.61 -11.57 -2.14
N VAL A 58 13.49 -10.60 -2.37
CA VAL A 58 14.16 -10.43 -3.69
C VAL A 58 14.87 -11.71 -4.14
N LEU A 59 15.55 -12.41 -3.22
CA LEU A 59 16.22 -13.67 -3.53
C LEU A 59 15.22 -14.76 -3.96
N LEU A 60 14.08 -14.89 -3.29
CA LEU A 60 13.04 -15.83 -3.67
C LEU A 60 12.44 -15.51 -5.05
N ALA A 61 12.21 -14.24 -5.36
CA ALA A 61 11.77 -13.81 -6.69
C ALA A 61 12.81 -14.17 -7.76
N CYS A 62 14.09 -13.91 -7.47
CA CYS A 62 15.21 -14.26 -8.35
C CYS A 62 15.24 -15.76 -8.66
N LEU A 63 15.04 -16.65 -7.68
CA LEU A 63 15.03 -18.10 -7.93
C LEU A 63 13.90 -18.53 -8.89
N CYS A 64 12.81 -17.77 -8.94
CA CYS A 64 11.58 -18.13 -9.65
C CYS A 64 11.41 -17.47 -11.02
N THR A 65 12.20 -16.44 -11.34
CA THR A 65 12.02 -15.67 -12.57
C THR A 65 13.34 -15.20 -13.16
N LYS A 66 13.33 -14.99 -14.48
CA LYS A 66 14.48 -14.43 -15.19
C LYS A 66 14.44 -12.90 -15.08
N PRO A 67 15.58 -12.24 -14.80
CA PRO A 67 15.63 -10.79 -14.66
C PRO A 67 15.28 -10.09 -15.98
N LYS A 68 14.53 -8.99 -15.89
CA LYS A 68 14.15 -8.09 -16.97
C LYS A 68 14.36 -6.65 -16.49
N ILE A 69 15.46 -6.04 -16.93
CA ILE A 69 15.78 -4.66 -16.56
C ILE A 69 14.98 -3.70 -17.44
N ASN A 70 14.16 -2.86 -16.81
CA ASN A 70 13.50 -1.76 -17.49
C ASN A 70 14.36 -0.49 -17.36
N ILE A 71 14.83 0.04 -18.48
CA ILE A 71 15.71 1.22 -18.51
C ILE A 71 15.05 2.45 -17.88
N SER A 72 13.73 2.61 -18.06
CA SER A 72 12.96 3.72 -17.50
C SER A 72 12.98 3.67 -15.97
N SER A 73 12.76 2.49 -15.40
CA SER A 73 12.85 2.28 -13.96
C SER A 73 14.27 2.45 -13.42
N PHE A 74 15.29 2.07 -14.18
CA PHE A 74 16.69 2.29 -13.79
C PHE A 74 17.05 3.79 -13.77
N ILE A 75 16.62 4.55 -14.78
CA ILE A 75 16.79 6.01 -14.82
C ILE A 75 16.05 6.66 -13.65
N THR A 76 14.81 6.25 -13.37
CA THR A 76 14.04 6.77 -12.23
C THR A 76 14.71 6.44 -10.89
N LEU A 77 15.23 5.22 -10.72
CA LEU A 77 16.03 4.85 -9.54
C LEU A 77 17.22 5.80 -9.38
N GLY A 78 18.01 6.00 -10.44
CA GLY A 78 19.17 6.89 -10.42
C GLY A 78 18.80 8.34 -10.10
N ALA A 79 17.76 8.87 -10.75
CA ALA A 79 17.28 10.23 -10.54
C ALA A 79 16.79 10.46 -9.10
N LEU A 80 15.94 9.58 -8.57
CA LEU A 80 15.43 9.71 -7.20
C LEU A 80 16.56 9.51 -6.18
N SER A 81 17.46 8.54 -6.38
CA SER A 81 18.58 8.31 -5.45
C SER A 81 19.53 9.49 -5.42
N ALA A 82 19.88 10.06 -6.58
CA ALA A 82 20.76 11.21 -6.68
C ALA A 82 20.13 12.46 -6.08
N LEU A 83 18.88 12.77 -6.45
CA LEU A 83 18.17 13.93 -5.90
C LEU A 83 17.98 13.79 -4.38
N GLY A 84 17.52 12.63 -3.90
CA GLY A 84 17.33 12.37 -2.47
C GLY A 84 18.64 12.50 -1.68
N ALA A 85 19.74 11.95 -2.19
CA ALA A 85 21.04 12.07 -1.54
C ALA A 85 21.56 13.53 -1.52
N VAL A 86 21.49 14.25 -2.63
CA VAL A 86 21.91 15.65 -2.71
C VAL A 86 21.11 16.51 -1.75
N LEU A 87 19.78 16.36 -1.73
CA LEU A 87 18.91 17.11 -0.82
C LEU A 87 19.19 16.75 0.64
N GLY A 88 19.40 15.46 0.95
CA GLY A 88 19.79 15.03 2.29
C GLY A 88 21.11 15.68 2.75
N PHE A 89 22.13 15.74 1.90
CA PHE A 89 23.39 16.41 2.25
C PHE A 89 23.24 17.91 2.42
N ILE A 90 22.45 18.58 1.57
CA ILE A 90 22.19 20.03 1.67
C ILE A 90 21.53 20.37 3.01
N HIS A 91 20.56 19.56 3.44
CA HIS A 91 19.81 19.79 4.69
C HIS A 91 20.47 19.17 5.93
N GLY A 92 21.66 18.58 5.79
CA GLY A 92 22.37 17.97 6.91
C GLY A 92 21.71 16.70 7.46
N ASP A 93 20.91 16.00 6.66
CA ASP A 93 20.34 14.71 7.03
C ASP A 93 21.47 13.70 7.29
N GLY A 94 21.36 12.95 8.40
CA GLY A 94 22.38 11.98 8.78
C GLY A 94 22.60 10.93 7.68
N VAL A 95 23.87 10.59 7.39
CA VAL A 95 24.27 9.64 6.33
C VAL A 95 23.51 8.32 6.41
N LYS A 96 23.27 7.80 7.62
CA LYS A 96 22.49 6.58 7.85
C LYS A 96 21.11 6.63 7.19
N ARG A 97 20.43 7.77 7.25
CA ARG A 97 19.09 7.96 6.68
C ARG A 97 19.13 8.03 5.16
N ILE A 98 20.06 8.80 4.60
CA ILE A 98 20.28 8.85 3.14
C ILE A 98 20.52 7.44 2.59
N VAL A 99 21.33 6.63 3.28
CA VAL A 99 21.58 5.23 2.91
C VAL A 99 20.31 4.38 2.98
N ILE A 100 19.48 4.55 4.01
CA ILE A 100 18.20 3.84 4.15
C ILE A 100 17.27 4.17 2.97
N ASP A 101 17.19 5.44 2.56
CA ASP A 101 16.32 5.89 1.48
C ASP A 101 16.75 5.29 0.14
N VAL A 102 18.04 5.39 -0.18
CA VAL A 102 18.62 4.79 -1.39
C VAL A 102 18.47 3.27 -1.37
N LEU A 103 18.76 2.61 -0.25
CA LEU A 103 18.65 1.15 -0.14
C LEU A 103 17.20 0.69 -0.33
N SER A 104 16.22 1.43 0.18
CA SER A 104 14.80 1.10 0.00
C SER A 104 14.39 1.15 -1.48
N LEU A 105 14.90 2.11 -2.26
CA LEU A 105 14.69 2.21 -3.70
C LEU A 105 15.41 1.09 -4.45
N VAL A 106 16.65 0.76 -4.07
CA VAL A 106 17.44 -0.31 -4.70
C VAL A 106 16.77 -1.68 -4.51
N ILE A 107 16.27 -1.98 -3.30
CA ILE A 107 15.57 -3.26 -3.03
C ILE A 107 14.27 -3.34 -3.84
N ALA A 108 13.49 -2.26 -3.87
CA ALA A 108 12.28 -2.19 -4.69
C ALA A 108 12.59 -2.38 -6.18
N PHE A 109 13.67 -1.77 -6.68
CA PHE A 109 14.13 -1.92 -8.05
C PHE A 109 14.57 -3.34 -8.37
N ALA A 110 15.37 -3.96 -7.49
CA ALA A 110 15.81 -5.33 -7.63
C ALA A 110 14.60 -6.27 -7.76
N TRP A 111 13.59 -6.09 -6.91
CA TRP A 111 12.35 -6.87 -6.98
C TRP A 111 11.62 -6.73 -8.33
N ILE A 112 11.38 -5.50 -8.80
CA ILE A 112 10.62 -5.29 -10.05
C ILE A 112 11.39 -5.75 -11.30
N CYS A 113 12.72 -5.93 -11.21
CA CYS A 113 13.49 -6.57 -12.28
C CYS A 113 13.12 -8.04 -12.44
N PHE A 114 12.70 -8.71 -11.37
CA PHE A 114 12.33 -10.13 -11.41
C PHE A 114 10.84 -10.34 -11.65
N VAL A 115 9.98 -9.42 -11.21
CA VAL A 115 8.52 -9.62 -11.24
C VAL A 115 7.86 -8.62 -12.17
N ASP A 116 7.34 -9.09 -13.31
CA ASP A 116 6.56 -8.23 -14.20
C ASP A 116 5.21 -7.82 -13.57
N PHE A 117 4.58 -6.79 -14.13
CA PHE A 117 3.40 -6.20 -13.54
C PHE A 117 2.18 -7.15 -13.48
N GLU A 118 2.06 -8.08 -14.43
CA GLU A 118 0.96 -9.06 -14.45
C GLU A 118 1.18 -10.17 -13.42
N ALA A 119 2.42 -10.61 -13.22
CA ALA A 119 2.80 -11.50 -12.13
C ALA A 119 2.60 -10.81 -10.78
N PHE A 120 3.00 -9.54 -10.64
CA PHE A 120 2.76 -8.73 -9.45
C PHE A 120 1.27 -8.64 -9.10
N LYS A 121 0.39 -8.26 -10.05
CA LYS A 121 -1.06 -8.19 -9.78
C LYS A 121 -1.63 -9.51 -9.24
N ARG A 122 -1.22 -10.64 -9.83
CA ARG A 122 -1.68 -11.97 -9.39
C ARG A 122 -1.17 -12.30 -7.98
N ALA A 123 0.12 -12.15 -7.74
CA ALA A 123 0.71 -12.38 -6.42
C ALA A 123 0.12 -11.45 -5.36
N PHE A 124 -0.11 -10.17 -5.70
CA PHE A 124 -0.68 -9.18 -4.79
C PHE A 124 -2.10 -9.56 -4.37
N LEU A 125 -2.94 -9.97 -5.33
CA LEU A 125 -4.27 -10.49 -5.02
C LEU A 125 -4.22 -11.77 -4.18
N ASP A 126 -3.32 -12.71 -4.52
CA ASP A 126 -3.20 -13.97 -3.77
C ASP A 126 -2.82 -13.70 -2.31
N VAL A 127 -1.87 -12.79 -2.06
CA VAL A 127 -1.49 -12.36 -0.70
C VAL A 127 -2.67 -11.72 0.02
N PHE A 128 -3.30 -10.69 -0.56
CA PHE A 128 -4.37 -9.98 0.14
C PHE A 128 -5.64 -10.81 0.34
N LEU A 129 -5.94 -11.76 -0.54
CA LEU A 129 -7.03 -12.71 -0.33
C LEU A 129 -6.70 -13.67 0.81
N PHE A 130 -5.50 -14.25 0.81
CA PHE A 130 -5.05 -15.14 1.87
C PHE A 130 -5.07 -14.44 3.24
N THR A 131 -4.44 -13.26 3.34
CA THR A 131 -4.35 -12.53 4.60
C THR A 131 -5.70 -11.97 5.06
N SER A 132 -6.62 -11.70 4.13
CA SER A 132 -8.00 -11.32 4.47
C SER A 132 -8.78 -12.48 5.05
N VAL A 133 -8.75 -13.67 4.42
CA VAL A 133 -9.42 -14.87 4.95
C VAL A 133 -8.85 -15.25 6.31
N TYR A 134 -7.53 -15.33 6.41
CA TYR A 134 -6.82 -15.65 7.65
C TYR A 134 -7.16 -14.64 8.75
N GLY A 135 -7.10 -13.35 8.42
CA GLY A 135 -7.39 -12.27 9.35
C GLY A 135 -8.85 -12.25 9.82
N ILE A 136 -9.83 -12.47 8.93
CA ILE A 136 -11.25 -12.60 9.29
C ILE A 136 -11.44 -13.78 10.24
N ALA A 137 -10.84 -14.94 9.93
CA ALA A 137 -10.93 -16.13 10.79
C ALA A 137 -10.32 -15.87 12.17
N ALA A 138 -9.15 -15.23 12.25
CA ALA A 138 -8.51 -14.85 13.51
C ALA A 138 -9.37 -13.85 14.31
N TRP A 139 -9.97 -12.87 13.64
CA TRP A 139 -10.85 -11.88 14.26
C TRP A 139 -12.10 -12.53 14.86
N ILE A 140 -12.76 -13.44 14.13
CA ILE A 140 -13.92 -14.21 14.62
C ILE A 140 -13.50 -15.09 15.80
N THR A 141 -12.39 -15.83 15.65
CA THR A 141 -11.88 -16.72 16.69
C THR A 141 -11.60 -15.97 17.98
N TYR A 142 -10.96 -14.80 17.89
CA TYR A 142 -10.69 -13.98 19.08
C TYR A 142 -11.97 -13.42 19.71
N SER A 143 -12.96 -13.06 18.89
CA SER A 143 -14.23 -12.50 19.37
C SER A 143 -15.07 -13.53 20.13
N VAL A 144 -15.01 -14.81 19.73
CA VAL A 144 -15.81 -15.89 20.34
C VAL A 144 -15.01 -16.65 21.41
N PHE A 145 -13.73 -16.92 21.15
CA PHE A 145 -12.84 -17.72 22.00
C PHE A 145 -11.49 -17.01 22.23
N PRO A 146 -11.43 -15.94 23.05
CA PRO A 146 -10.20 -15.19 23.29
C PRO A 146 -9.02 -16.06 23.78
N GLN A 147 -9.31 -17.11 24.56
CA GLN A 147 -8.30 -18.03 25.08
C GLN A 147 -7.55 -18.75 23.95
N ALA A 148 -8.22 -19.04 22.82
CA ALA A 148 -7.61 -19.71 21.67
C ALA A 148 -6.49 -18.87 21.04
N ILE A 149 -6.58 -17.53 21.12
CA ILE A 149 -5.53 -16.63 20.61
C ILE A 149 -4.46 -16.33 21.67
N SER A 150 -4.80 -16.45 22.95
CA SER A 150 -3.85 -16.16 24.02
C SER A 150 -2.65 -17.11 24.10
N ILE A 151 -2.68 -18.24 23.38
CA ILE A 151 -1.54 -19.17 23.27
C ILE A 151 -0.41 -18.62 22.39
N PHE A 152 -0.72 -17.65 21.53
CA PHE A 152 0.25 -17.06 20.61
C PHE A 152 1.18 -16.08 21.34
N PRO A 153 2.39 -15.84 20.80
CA PRO A 153 3.34 -14.90 21.39
C PRO A 153 2.73 -13.52 21.58
N LYS A 154 2.83 -13.01 22.81
CA LYS A 154 2.49 -11.63 23.16
C LYS A 154 3.67 -10.71 22.87
N MET A 155 3.38 -9.57 22.26
CA MET A 155 4.34 -8.52 21.98
C MET A 155 3.91 -7.25 22.73
N PRO A 156 4.77 -6.67 23.58
CA PRO A 156 4.48 -5.39 24.22
C PRO A 156 4.53 -4.28 23.18
N CYS A 157 3.48 -3.46 23.11
CA CYS A 157 3.42 -2.31 22.21
C CYS A 157 2.89 -1.07 22.93
N GLY A 158 3.81 -0.37 23.59
CA GLY A 158 3.45 0.77 24.44
C GLY A 158 2.62 0.30 25.62
N VAL A 159 1.38 0.77 25.72
CA VAL A 159 0.50 0.51 26.87
C VAL A 159 -0.22 -0.84 26.79
N LEU A 160 -0.28 -1.49 25.62
CA LEU A 160 -1.15 -2.66 25.40
C LEU A 160 -0.46 -3.78 24.59
N ASP A 161 -0.79 -5.02 24.95
CA ASP A 161 -0.27 -6.22 24.30
C ASP A 161 -0.94 -6.50 22.95
N ALA A 162 -0.16 -7.05 22.03
CA ALA A 162 -0.63 -7.61 20.77
C ALA A 162 -0.21 -9.09 20.67
N TYR A 163 -1.08 -9.93 20.14
CA TYR A 163 -0.80 -11.32 19.82
C TYR A 163 -0.36 -11.42 18.36
N ASP A 164 0.80 -12.03 18.13
CA ASP A 164 1.32 -12.27 16.79
C ASP A 164 1.00 -13.69 16.31
N LEU A 165 0.16 -13.78 15.28
CA LEU A 165 -0.19 -15.01 14.59
C LEU A 165 0.53 -15.09 13.23
N PHE A 166 1.64 -14.35 13.08
CA PHE A 166 2.49 -14.20 11.89
C PHE A 166 1.81 -13.52 10.70
N PHE A 167 0.71 -14.10 10.19
CA PHE A 167 -0.09 -13.52 9.10
C PHE A 167 -1.17 -12.55 9.59
N CYS A 168 -1.41 -12.50 10.90
CA CYS A 168 -2.34 -11.57 11.53
C CYS A 168 -1.83 -11.14 12.90
N VAL A 169 -2.03 -9.87 13.25
CA VAL A 169 -1.85 -9.36 14.60
C VAL A 169 -3.21 -9.03 15.18
N ILE A 170 -3.43 -9.47 16.41
CA ILE A 170 -4.66 -9.23 17.18
C ILE A 170 -4.29 -8.43 18.42
N ARG A 171 -4.87 -7.23 18.59
CA ARG A 171 -4.66 -6.42 19.79
C ARG A 171 -5.73 -6.72 20.84
N ASP A 172 -5.35 -6.63 22.11
CA ASP A 172 -6.29 -6.84 23.23
C ASP A 172 -7.46 -5.84 23.17
N ILE A 173 -8.68 -6.34 23.44
CA ILE A 173 -9.97 -5.60 23.38
C ILE A 173 -10.01 -4.45 24.39
N ARG A 174 -9.18 -4.54 25.44
CA ARG A 174 -8.99 -3.45 26.42
C ARG A 174 -8.54 -2.12 25.79
N SER A 175 -8.14 -2.12 24.51
CA SER A 175 -7.72 -0.96 23.72
C SER A 175 -8.81 -0.25 22.90
N GLY A 176 -10.04 -0.74 22.93
CA GLY A 176 -11.14 -0.26 22.10
C GLY A 176 -11.72 -1.36 21.21
N PRO A 177 -12.47 -1.02 20.15
CA PRO A 177 -13.10 -2.04 19.31
C PRO A 177 -12.04 -2.94 18.67
N LEU A 178 -12.32 -4.23 18.55
CA LEU A 178 -11.42 -5.18 17.89
C LEU A 178 -11.32 -4.84 16.40
N ARG A 179 -10.13 -4.43 15.93
CA ARG A 179 -9.90 -4.06 14.53
C ARG A 179 -9.06 -5.12 13.82
N LEU A 180 -9.28 -5.28 12.52
CA LEU A 180 -8.47 -6.14 11.68
C LEU A 180 -7.19 -5.43 11.23
N TYR A 181 -6.05 -5.83 11.78
CA TYR A 181 -4.71 -5.36 11.37
C TYR A 181 -4.12 -6.23 10.26
N SER A 182 -4.52 -7.51 10.20
CA SER A 182 -3.78 -8.52 9.44
C SER A 182 -2.30 -8.46 9.84
N PHE A 183 -1.36 -8.62 8.93
CA PHE A 183 0.07 -8.50 9.25
C PHE A 183 0.56 -7.06 9.45
N ALA A 184 -0.23 -6.02 9.15
CA ALA A 184 0.24 -4.64 9.14
C ALA A 184 0.36 -4.03 10.55
N TRP A 185 1.22 -3.01 10.71
CA TRP A 185 1.42 -2.35 12.00
C TRP A 185 0.17 -1.63 12.54
N GLU A 186 -0.68 -1.13 11.63
CA GLU A 186 -1.95 -0.47 11.94
C GLU A 186 -3.03 -0.80 10.90
N PRO A 187 -4.32 -0.66 11.25
CA PRO A 187 -5.40 -0.96 10.30
C PRO A 187 -5.47 0.09 9.18
N GLY A 188 -4.96 1.31 9.44
CA GLY A 188 -4.78 2.37 8.45
C GLY A 188 -3.74 1.98 7.38
N ALA A 189 -2.68 1.26 7.79
CA ALA A 189 -1.71 0.71 6.87
C ALA A 189 -2.28 -0.44 6.04
N TYR A 190 -2.97 -1.41 6.68
CA TYR A 190 -3.56 -2.54 5.97
C TYR A 190 -4.59 -2.09 4.92
N GLN A 191 -5.48 -1.15 5.27
CA GLN A 191 -6.52 -0.71 4.33
C GLN A 191 -5.95 -0.07 3.06
N THR A 192 -4.77 0.57 3.13
CA THR A 192 -4.18 1.22 1.96
C THR A 192 -3.95 0.21 0.85
N PHE A 193 -3.26 -0.87 1.18
CA PHE A 193 -2.93 -1.92 0.23
C PHE A 193 -4.13 -2.80 -0.09
N LEU A 194 -5.04 -3.01 0.88
CA LEU A 194 -6.29 -3.73 0.65
C LEU A 194 -7.18 -3.02 -0.38
N ASN A 195 -7.27 -1.69 -0.33
CA ASN A 195 -8.01 -0.91 -1.32
C ASN A 195 -7.40 -0.98 -2.72
N ILE A 196 -6.07 -1.06 -2.82
CA ILE A 196 -5.40 -1.33 -4.10
C ILE A 196 -5.74 -2.75 -4.59
N ALA A 197 -5.79 -3.75 -3.69
CA ALA A 197 -6.17 -5.11 -4.04
C ALA A 197 -7.63 -5.18 -4.55
N ILE A 198 -8.54 -4.45 -3.91
CA ILE A 198 -9.94 -4.31 -4.35
C ILE A 198 -10.00 -3.72 -5.76
N LEU A 199 -9.26 -2.64 -6.02
CA LEU A 199 -9.22 -2.02 -7.35
C LEU A 199 -8.65 -2.98 -8.40
N ILE A 200 -7.54 -3.68 -8.12
CA ILE A 200 -6.96 -4.67 -9.02
C ILE A 200 -7.94 -5.82 -9.29
N ALA A 201 -8.56 -6.40 -8.26
CA ALA A 201 -9.53 -7.49 -8.39
C ALA A 201 -10.76 -7.05 -9.19
N GLY A 202 -11.22 -5.83 -8.96
CA GLY A 202 -12.35 -5.24 -9.65
C GLY A 202 -12.10 -4.95 -11.12
N MET A 203 -10.84 -4.73 -11.54
CA MET A 203 -10.49 -4.49 -12.95
C MET A 203 -10.21 -5.78 -13.76
N GLN A 204 -10.11 -6.96 -13.13
CA GLN A 204 -9.85 -8.22 -13.84
C GLN A 204 -11.09 -8.82 -14.50
N LYS A 205 -11.06 -9.09 -15.81
CA LYS A 205 -12.21 -9.65 -16.59
C LYS A 205 -12.90 -10.86 -15.93
N LYS A 206 -12.14 -11.77 -15.30
CA LYS A 206 -12.68 -12.90 -14.54
C LYS A 206 -12.97 -12.48 -13.09
N HIS A 207 -13.95 -11.59 -12.91
CA HIS A 207 -14.33 -11.11 -11.58
C HIS A 207 -14.92 -12.26 -10.75
N ARG A 208 -14.16 -12.76 -9.77
CA ARG A 208 -14.71 -13.63 -8.75
C ARG A 208 -15.35 -12.76 -7.69
N LEU A 209 -16.69 -12.70 -7.71
CA LEU A 209 -17.52 -11.98 -6.74
C LEU A 209 -17.07 -12.24 -5.30
N ILE A 210 -16.75 -13.52 -5.03
CA ILE A 210 -16.26 -14.02 -3.76
C ILE A 210 -14.97 -13.30 -3.32
N ASN A 211 -14.03 -13.06 -4.24
CA ASN A 211 -12.79 -12.34 -3.93
C ASN A 211 -13.09 -10.91 -3.48
N LEU A 212 -13.96 -10.20 -4.19
CA LEU A 212 -14.35 -8.84 -3.80
C LEU A 212 -15.09 -8.84 -2.46
N ALA A 213 -16.00 -9.79 -2.23
CA ALA A 213 -16.71 -9.92 -0.96
C ALA A 213 -15.73 -10.10 0.21
N ILE A 214 -14.78 -11.03 0.09
CA ILE A 214 -13.73 -11.26 1.11
C ILE A 214 -12.94 -9.98 1.39
N LEU A 215 -12.48 -9.30 0.34
CA LEU A 215 -11.67 -8.08 0.50
C LEU A 215 -12.46 -6.93 1.13
N TYR A 216 -13.73 -6.74 0.75
CA TYR A 216 -14.61 -5.73 1.37
C TYR A 216 -14.98 -6.08 2.82
N THR A 217 -15.22 -7.35 3.14
CA THR A 217 -15.43 -7.78 4.53
C THR A 217 -14.19 -7.47 5.38
N ALA A 218 -12.99 -7.81 4.89
CA ALA A 218 -11.76 -7.44 5.58
C ALA A 218 -11.62 -5.92 5.72
N LEU A 219 -11.98 -5.14 4.69
CA LEU A 219 -11.94 -3.68 4.72
C LEU A 219 -12.87 -3.12 5.81
N VAL A 220 -14.10 -3.64 5.89
CA VAL A 220 -15.09 -3.30 6.93
C VAL A 220 -14.50 -3.54 8.33
N LEU A 221 -13.90 -4.70 8.57
CA LEU A 221 -13.33 -5.06 9.87
C LEU A 221 -12.07 -4.25 10.25
N THR A 222 -11.45 -3.49 9.34
CA THR A 222 -10.34 -2.59 9.71
C THR A 222 -10.80 -1.40 10.57
N PHE A 223 -12.08 -1.06 10.55
CA PHE A 223 -12.63 0.14 11.19
C PHE A 223 -11.83 1.41 10.85
N SER A 224 -11.47 1.56 9.57
CA SER A 224 -10.74 2.72 9.06
C SER A 224 -11.64 3.62 8.22
N THR A 225 -11.90 4.84 8.69
CA THR A 225 -12.70 5.84 7.97
C THR A 225 -12.17 6.12 6.57
N THR A 226 -10.85 6.31 6.42
CA THR A 226 -10.18 6.46 5.13
C THR A 226 -10.38 5.22 4.26
N GLY A 227 -10.28 4.03 4.87
CA GLY A 227 -10.54 2.76 4.19
C GLY A 227 -11.92 2.69 3.59
N TYR A 228 -12.95 3.13 4.31
CA TYR A 228 -14.34 3.13 3.84
C TYR A 228 -14.57 4.13 2.72
N ILE A 229 -14.05 5.35 2.85
CA ILE A 229 -14.16 6.39 1.81
C ILE A 229 -13.54 5.87 0.50
N VAL A 230 -12.31 5.36 0.57
CA VAL A 230 -11.59 4.81 -0.59
C VAL A 230 -12.30 3.57 -1.15
N GLY A 231 -12.86 2.72 -0.29
CA GLY A 231 -13.66 1.57 -0.70
C GLY A 231 -14.87 1.99 -1.53
N ILE A 232 -15.64 3.00 -1.07
CA ILE A 232 -16.78 3.54 -1.81
C ILE A 232 -16.33 4.16 -3.14
N MET A 233 -15.24 4.92 -3.14
CA MET A 233 -14.66 5.47 -4.37
C MET A 233 -14.28 4.36 -5.36
N ASN A 234 -13.71 3.26 -4.88
CA ASN A 234 -13.38 2.11 -5.71
C ASN A 234 -14.65 1.46 -6.31
N ILE A 235 -15.75 1.35 -5.55
CA ILE A 235 -17.04 0.88 -6.10
C ILE A 235 -17.50 1.81 -7.23
N ALA A 236 -17.47 3.13 -7.01
CA ALA A 236 -17.86 4.09 -8.04
C ALA A 236 -16.98 3.96 -9.30
N ILE A 237 -15.66 3.87 -9.14
CA ILE A 237 -14.71 3.65 -10.24
C ILE A 237 -15.06 2.38 -11.01
N LEU A 238 -15.34 1.27 -10.32
CA LEU A 238 -15.68 -0.01 -10.95
C LEU A 238 -17.03 0.04 -11.70
N ILE A 239 -18.02 0.77 -11.18
CA ILE A 239 -19.28 1.01 -11.87
C ILE A 239 -19.05 1.78 -13.16
N PHE A 240 -18.27 2.87 -13.13
CA PHE A 240 -17.96 3.66 -14.33
C PHE A 240 -16.99 2.95 -15.30
N ALA A 241 -16.17 2.03 -14.80
CA ALA A 241 -15.26 1.22 -15.62
C ALA A 241 -15.97 0.14 -16.42
N VAL A 242 -17.14 -0.30 -15.95
CA VAL A 242 -18.04 -1.13 -16.73
C VAL A 242 -18.90 -0.22 -17.60
N ASN A 243 -18.95 -0.47 -18.91
CA ASN A 243 -19.89 0.23 -19.79
C ASN A 243 -21.29 0.21 -19.17
N ILE A 244 -21.90 1.39 -19.04
CA ILE A 244 -23.18 1.63 -18.37
C ILE A 244 -24.31 0.73 -18.92
N ASP A 245 -24.17 0.27 -20.17
CA ASP A 245 -25.12 -0.64 -20.82
C ASP A 245 -25.17 -2.04 -20.20
N ASN A 246 -24.16 -2.45 -19.43
CA ASN A 246 -24.14 -3.76 -18.75
C ASN A 246 -24.81 -3.70 -17.38
N LYS A 247 -26.14 -3.49 -17.38
CA LYS A 247 -27.00 -3.37 -16.19
C LYS A 247 -26.83 -4.52 -15.18
N GLN A 248 -26.52 -5.75 -15.64
CA GLN A 248 -26.31 -6.90 -14.75
C GLN A 248 -25.04 -6.77 -13.88
N LYS A 249 -23.97 -6.20 -14.43
CA LYS A 249 -22.73 -5.96 -13.67
C LYS A 249 -22.89 -4.86 -12.63
N ILE A 250 -23.62 -3.80 -12.96
CA ILE A 250 -23.93 -2.70 -12.03
C ILE A 250 -24.74 -3.23 -10.83
N LYS A 251 -25.81 -4.01 -11.08
CA LYS A 251 -26.60 -4.66 -10.02
C LYS A 251 -25.73 -5.50 -9.09
N LYS A 252 -24.74 -6.21 -9.63
CA LYS A 252 -23.80 -7.03 -8.86
C LYS A 252 -22.90 -6.19 -7.95
N TYR A 253 -22.38 -5.05 -8.42
CA TYR A 253 -21.58 -4.15 -7.57
C TYR A 253 -22.41 -3.48 -6.49
N ILE A 254 -23.63 -3.06 -6.81
CA ILE A 254 -24.58 -2.54 -5.82
C ILE A 254 -24.85 -3.60 -4.77
N LEU A 255 -25.12 -4.86 -5.16
CA LEU A 255 -25.34 -5.96 -4.22
C LEU A 255 -24.15 -6.19 -3.27
N ILE A 256 -22.91 -6.11 -3.78
CA ILE A 256 -21.70 -6.19 -2.93
C ILE A 256 -21.64 -5.03 -1.95
N ALA A 257 -21.88 -3.81 -2.43
CA ALA A 257 -21.89 -2.60 -1.61
C ALA A 257 -22.94 -2.71 -0.49
N SER A 258 -24.14 -3.18 -0.85
CA SER A 258 -25.24 -3.42 0.08
C SER A 258 -24.92 -4.53 1.09
N ALA A 259 -24.33 -5.64 0.64
CA ALA A 259 -23.94 -6.73 1.53
C ALA A 259 -22.83 -6.30 2.51
N ALA A 260 -21.82 -5.58 2.03
CA ALA A 260 -20.77 -5.01 2.88
C ALA A 260 -21.33 -3.97 3.85
N GLY A 261 -22.27 -3.13 3.40
CA GLY A 261 -23.00 -2.16 4.23
C GLY A 261 -23.86 -2.82 5.30
N LEU A 262 -24.53 -3.93 4.98
CA LEU A 262 -25.29 -4.73 5.94
C LEU A 262 -24.41 -5.42 6.98
N VAL A 263 -23.26 -5.97 6.57
CA VAL A 263 -22.25 -6.52 7.49
C VAL A 263 -21.72 -5.41 8.40
N PHE A 264 -21.40 -4.23 7.85
CA PHE A 264 -21.00 -3.08 8.64
C PHE A 264 -22.09 -2.69 9.64
N LEU A 265 -23.35 -2.59 9.21
CA LEU A 265 -24.47 -2.23 10.08
C LEU A 265 -24.68 -3.27 11.19
N ALA A 266 -24.67 -4.55 10.86
CA ALA A 266 -24.84 -5.65 11.83
C ALA A 266 -23.71 -5.69 12.85
N VAL A 267 -22.47 -5.49 12.41
CA VAL A 267 -21.32 -5.39 13.32
C VAL A 267 -21.42 -4.13 14.17
N ALA A 268 -21.79 -3.00 13.57
CA ALA A 268 -21.86 -1.73 14.25
C ALA A 268 -22.99 -1.66 15.30
N THR A 269 -24.12 -2.32 15.06
CA THR A 269 -25.21 -2.45 16.05
C THR A 269 -24.87 -3.42 17.17
N ALA A 270 -24.20 -4.54 16.87
CA ALA A 270 -23.84 -5.55 17.86
C ALA A 270 -22.75 -5.12 18.86
N THR A 271 -21.96 -4.09 18.53
CA THR A 271 -20.75 -3.73 19.28
C THR A 271 -20.72 -2.29 19.80
N GLY A 272 -21.78 -1.50 19.55
CA GLY A 272 -21.79 -0.06 19.85
C GLY A 272 -20.81 0.78 19.00
N ILE A 273 -20.19 0.17 17.98
CA ILE A 273 -19.21 0.80 17.10
C ILE A 273 -19.80 1.93 16.26
N THR A 274 -21.13 1.95 16.04
CA THR A 274 -21.80 3.09 15.41
C THR A 274 -21.47 4.39 16.13
N GLN A 275 -21.57 4.43 17.47
CA GLN A 275 -21.19 5.62 18.24
C GLN A 275 -19.71 5.95 18.08
N TYR A 276 -18.81 4.96 18.10
CA TYR A 276 -17.37 5.22 17.91
C TYR A 276 -17.03 5.81 16.53
N VAL A 277 -17.59 5.27 15.45
CA VAL A 277 -17.33 5.74 14.08
C VAL A 277 -18.05 7.06 13.82
N PHE A 278 -19.32 7.21 14.23
CA PHE A 278 -20.05 8.47 14.10
C PHE A 278 -19.42 9.56 14.94
N ASN A 279 -19.04 9.31 16.19
CA ASN A 279 -18.37 10.31 17.03
C ASN A 279 -17.00 10.69 16.46
N LYS A 280 -16.31 9.77 15.78
CA LYS A 280 -15.07 10.08 15.07
C LYS A 280 -15.30 10.98 13.85
N VAL A 281 -16.36 10.72 13.08
CA VAL A 281 -16.75 11.54 11.92
C VAL A 281 -17.29 12.90 12.37
N LEU A 282 -18.21 12.94 13.33
CA LEU A 282 -18.75 14.16 13.93
C LEU A 282 -17.66 14.98 14.61
N GLY A 283 -16.75 14.34 15.35
CA GLY A 283 -15.57 14.99 15.92
C GLY A 283 -14.56 15.52 14.88
N MET A 284 -14.60 15.07 13.62
CA MET A 284 -13.88 15.74 12.51
C MET A 284 -14.56 17.05 12.09
N PHE A 285 -15.88 17.17 12.26
CA PHE A 285 -16.64 18.39 11.96
C PHE A 285 -16.68 19.36 13.16
N ASP A 286 -16.66 18.87 14.39
CA ASP A 286 -16.65 19.67 15.63
C ASP A 286 -15.26 20.23 15.99
N GLY A 287 -14.19 19.71 15.37
CA GLY A 287 -12.81 20.18 15.56
C GLY A 287 -12.54 21.61 15.07
N LEU A 288 -13.54 22.29 14.50
CA LEU A 288 -13.48 23.70 14.13
C LEU A 288 -13.97 24.65 15.25
N SER A 289 -14.55 24.15 16.35
CA SER A 289 -15.22 24.99 17.35
C SER A 289 -14.85 24.71 18.81
N SER A 290 -13.95 23.78 19.12
CA SER A 290 -13.58 23.48 20.52
C SER A 290 -12.06 23.36 20.72
N ASN A 291 -11.57 23.95 21.83
CA ASN A 291 -10.17 23.89 22.31
C ASN A 291 -9.73 22.48 22.77
N GLY A 292 -10.35 21.41 22.26
CA GLY A 292 -10.03 20.02 22.57
C GLY A 292 -9.18 19.38 21.48
N VAL A 293 -7.96 18.97 21.80
CA VAL A 293 -7.05 18.30 20.88
C VAL A 293 -7.57 16.89 20.57
N SER A 294 -8.20 16.70 19.41
CA SER A 294 -8.75 15.41 18.96
C SER A 294 -7.82 14.71 17.97
N THR A 295 -7.90 13.37 17.85
CA THR A 295 -7.17 12.61 16.81
C THR A 295 -7.45 13.08 15.36
N SER A 296 -8.50 13.86 15.17
CA SER A 296 -8.86 14.51 13.90
C SER A 296 -8.01 15.77 13.66
N SER A 297 -7.79 16.58 14.70
CA SER A 297 -6.87 17.73 14.65
C SER A 297 -5.44 17.30 14.30
N ALA A 298 -4.95 16.19 14.88
CA ALA A 298 -3.65 15.60 14.57
C ALA A 298 -3.41 15.30 13.08
N ARG A 299 -4.48 14.94 12.34
CA ARG A 299 -4.42 14.60 10.91
C ARG A 299 -4.52 15.83 10.01
N VAL A 300 -5.26 16.85 10.45
CA VAL A 300 -5.28 18.16 9.80
C VAL A 300 -3.90 18.81 9.94
N ASP A 301 -3.29 18.72 11.12
CA ASP A 301 -1.94 19.20 11.37
C ASP A 301 -0.90 18.46 10.50
N SER A 302 -1.01 17.13 10.42
CA SER A 302 -0.17 16.30 9.54
C SER A 302 -0.27 16.67 8.05
N LEU A 303 -1.37 17.30 7.62
CA LEU A 303 -1.51 17.82 6.27
C LEU A 303 -0.95 19.24 6.17
N PHE A 304 -1.33 20.10 7.11
CA PHE A 304 -1.06 21.53 7.07
C PHE A 304 0.41 21.87 7.27
N TYR A 305 1.06 21.35 8.31
CA TYR A 305 2.44 21.72 8.63
C TYR A 305 3.46 21.29 7.57
N PRO A 306 3.41 20.06 7.02
CA PRO A 306 4.30 19.70 5.90
C PRO A 306 4.03 20.55 4.65
N LEU A 307 2.77 20.94 4.41
CA LEU A 307 2.43 21.82 3.28
C LEU A 307 2.99 23.24 3.48
N VAL A 308 2.92 23.80 4.70
CA VAL A 308 3.54 25.09 5.03
C VAL A 308 5.07 25.01 4.85
N ALA A 309 5.69 23.94 5.33
CA ALA A 309 7.12 23.71 5.13
C ALA A 309 7.51 23.66 3.65
N PHE A 310 6.70 23.00 2.82
CA PHE A 310 6.85 23.00 1.38
C PHE A 310 6.67 24.40 0.77
N ILE A 311 5.64 25.15 1.15
CA ILE A 311 5.40 26.51 0.62
C ILE A 311 6.58 27.43 0.94
N ASN A 312 7.18 27.29 2.12
CA ASN A 312 8.35 28.08 2.52
C ASN A 312 9.62 27.67 1.76
N ASN A 313 9.75 26.40 1.34
CA ASN A 313 10.90 25.87 0.60
C ASN A 313 10.47 24.99 -0.58
N PRO A 314 9.84 25.55 -1.64
CA PRO A 314 9.11 24.76 -2.64
C PRO A 314 10.02 23.97 -3.58
N LEU A 315 11.25 24.46 -3.82
CA LEU A 315 12.17 23.82 -4.76
C LEU A 315 12.91 22.63 -4.14
N LEU A 316 13.44 22.81 -2.92
CA LEU A 316 14.36 21.86 -2.28
C LEU A 316 13.75 21.15 -1.07
N GLY A 317 12.56 21.56 -0.62
CA GLY A 317 11.98 21.08 0.64
C GLY A 317 12.80 21.53 1.86
N VAL A 318 12.49 20.94 3.01
CA VAL A 318 13.15 21.17 4.31
C VAL A 318 13.99 19.97 4.77
N GLY A 319 14.13 18.95 3.91
CA GLY A 319 14.78 17.70 4.28
C GLY A 319 13.99 16.89 5.31
N GLN A 320 14.49 15.71 5.65
CA GLN A 320 13.80 14.88 6.63
C GLN A 320 14.06 15.38 8.06
N SER A 321 15.21 16.00 8.33
CA SER A 321 15.52 16.61 9.63
C SER A 321 14.58 17.77 9.94
N GLY A 322 14.29 18.64 8.96
CA GLY A 322 13.29 19.70 9.13
C GLY A 322 11.88 19.16 9.35
N LEU A 323 11.51 18.05 8.67
CA LEU A 323 10.22 17.40 8.91
C LEU A 323 10.15 16.77 10.32
N ASP A 324 11.24 16.19 10.82
CA ASP A 324 11.32 15.63 12.18
C ASP A 324 11.28 16.73 13.26
N GLU A 325 11.83 17.91 12.99
CA GLU A 325 11.69 19.09 13.86
C GLU A 325 10.21 19.51 13.97
N ILE A 326 9.51 19.61 12.83
CA ILE A 326 8.06 19.87 12.80
C ILE A 326 7.31 18.78 13.59
N ARG A 327 7.69 17.52 13.46
CA ARG A 327 7.08 16.43 14.22
C ARG A 327 7.20 16.63 15.74
N SER A 328 8.33 17.13 16.20
CA SER A 328 8.60 17.35 17.62
C SER A 328 7.73 18.45 18.24
N THR A 329 7.25 19.39 17.41
CA THR A 329 6.38 20.50 17.84
C THR A 329 4.89 20.19 17.73
N LEU A 330 4.51 19.07 17.09
CA LEU A 330 3.12 18.64 16.96
C LEU A 330 2.59 18.02 18.27
N PRO A 331 1.35 18.35 18.70
CA PRO A 331 0.75 17.85 19.95
C PRO A 331 0.70 16.32 20.09
N HIS A 332 0.74 15.60 18.96
CA HIS A 332 0.70 14.13 18.93
C HIS A 332 1.94 13.49 18.30
N SER A 333 2.90 14.30 17.82
CA SER A 333 4.07 13.82 17.09
C SER A 333 3.76 12.79 15.98
N VAL A 334 2.57 12.87 15.39
CA VAL A 334 2.15 12.03 14.27
C VAL A 334 2.34 12.85 13.01
N LEU A 335 3.26 12.40 12.15
CA LEU A 335 3.30 12.80 10.75
C LEU A 335 2.54 11.72 9.97
N SER A 336 1.35 12.05 9.53
CA SER A 336 0.63 11.30 8.49
C SER A 336 0.69 12.09 7.17
N CYS A 337 -0.01 11.68 6.13
CA CYS A 337 -0.03 12.33 4.81
C CYS A 337 1.24 12.17 3.97
N THR A 338 1.44 10.95 3.44
CA THR A 338 2.54 10.63 2.51
C THR A 338 2.76 11.66 1.38
N PRO A 339 1.72 12.17 0.67
CA PRO A 339 1.93 13.12 -0.43
C PRO A 339 2.55 14.45 0.01
N THR A 340 2.04 15.06 1.10
CA THR A 340 2.60 16.32 1.60
C THR A 340 3.96 16.12 2.23
N ASN A 341 4.21 14.96 2.85
CA ASN A 341 5.54 14.63 3.35
C ASN A 341 6.58 14.55 2.22
N TYR A 342 6.26 13.93 1.07
CA TYR A 342 7.17 13.96 -0.09
C TYR A 342 7.49 15.38 -0.55
N LEU A 343 6.47 16.24 -0.62
CA LEU A 343 6.64 17.65 -0.99
C LEU A 343 7.50 18.40 0.03
N ALA A 344 7.22 18.23 1.32
CA ALA A 344 7.95 18.88 2.41
C ALA A 344 9.42 18.46 2.44
N ILE A 345 9.70 17.16 2.33
CA ILE A 345 11.07 16.64 2.46
C ILE A 345 11.90 17.02 1.23
N TYR A 346 11.37 16.78 0.04
CA TYR A 346 12.17 16.78 -1.19
C TYR A 346 11.85 17.91 -2.18
N GLY A 347 10.83 18.73 -1.92
CA GLY A 347 10.39 19.78 -2.83
C GLY A 347 9.71 19.27 -4.10
N ILE A 348 9.48 20.20 -5.04
CA ILE A 348 8.63 19.96 -6.21
C ILE A 348 9.25 19.00 -7.24
N PHE A 349 10.58 19.07 -7.46
CA PHE A 349 11.21 18.28 -8.53
C PHE A 349 11.15 16.77 -8.26
N TYR A 350 11.52 16.38 -7.04
CA TYR A 350 11.43 14.99 -6.60
C TYR A 350 9.98 14.50 -6.57
N SER A 351 9.09 15.32 -5.99
CA SER A 351 7.68 14.98 -5.85
C SER A 351 6.95 14.91 -7.20
N ALA A 352 7.33 15.70 -8.19
CA ALA A 352 6.78 15.64 -9.54
C ALA A 352 7.11 14.31 -10.23
N ILE A 353 8.33 13.78 -10.05
CA ILE A 353 8.71 12.45 -10.56
C ILE A 353 7.84 11.38 -9.91
N ILE A 354 7.65 11.43 -8.59
CA ILE A 354 6.79 10.50 -7.86
C ILE A 354 5.33 10.60 -8.32
N GLY A 355 4.78 11.81 -8.43
CA GLY A 355 3.42 12.04 -8.90
C GLY A 355 3.18 11.50 -10.32
N ALA A 356 4.14 11.72 -11.22
CA ALA A 356 4.11 11.14 -12.57
C ALA A 356 4.14 9.61 -12.53
N CYS A 357 4.97 9.01 -11.67
CA CYS A 357 5.02 7.56 -11.47
C CYS A 357 3.70 7.01 -10.92
N TRP A 358 3.10 7.64 -9.90
CA TRP A 358 1.80 7.23 -9.36
C TRP A 358 0.69 7.29 -10.40
N TYR A 359 0.61 8.35 -11.19
CA TYR A 359 -0.34 8.44 -12.31
C TYR A 359 -0.19 7.26 -13.28
N LYS A 360 1.05 6.91 -13.64
CA LYS A 360 1.35 5.80 -14.54
C LYS A 360 1.08 4.42 -13.91
N PHE A 361 1.33 4.28 -12.60
CA PHE A 361 1.01 3.07 -11.86
C PHE A 361 -0.50 2.81 -11.86
N ILE A 362 -1.32 3.83 -11.57
CA ILE A 362 -2.78 3.70 -11.65
C ILE A 362 -3.23 3.39 -13.08
N LYS A 363 -2.62 4.02 -14.10
CA LYS A 363 -2.86 3.69 -15.51
C LYS A 363 -2.60 2.20 -15.83
N LEU A 364 -1.59 1.58 -15.21
CA LEU A 364 -1.32 0.14 -15.37
C LEU A 364 -2.45 -0.73 -14.78
N ILE A 365 -3.11 -0.27 -13.70
CA ILE A 365 -4.21 -0.98 -13.06
C ILE A 365 -5.51 -0.82 -13.85
N VAL A 366 -5.89 0.43 -14.16
CA VAL A 366 -7.25 0.75 -14.64
C VAL A 366 -7.36 0.89 -16.16
N GLY A 367 -6.24 0.87 -16.89
CA GLY A 367 -6.22 0.92 -18.35
C GLY A 367 -6.12 2.34 -18.92
N LYS A 368 -6.80 2.60 -20.06
CA LYS A 368 -6.55 3.80 -20.89
C LYS A 368 -7.52 4.97 -20.65
N ASN A 369 -8.66 4.75 -20.01
CA ASN A 369 -9.68 5.79 -19.83
C ASN A 369 -9.19 6.86 -18.84
N ARG A 370 -9.01 8.10 -19.31
CA ARG A 370 -8.47 9.22 -18.53
C ARG A 370 -9.28 9.53 -17.26
N PHE A 371 -10.61 9.47 -17.35
CA PHE A 371 -11.48 9.75 -16.21
C PHE A 371 -11.27 8.72 -15.10
N ILE A 372 -11.23 7.43 -15.46
CA ILE A 372 -11.00 6.32 -14.53
C ILE A 372 -9.59 6.40 -13.93
N ILE A 373 -8.58 6.81 -14.71
CA ILE A 373 -7.21 7.02 -14.21
C ILE A 373 -7.18 8.13 -13.15
N ILE A 374 -7.82 9.28 -13.42
CA ILE A 374 -7.85 10.41 -12.48
C ILE A 374 -8.59 10.00 -11.20
N ALA A 375 -9.78 9.39 -11.33
CA ALA A 375 -10.53 8.91 -10.17
C ALA A 375 -9.73 7.87 -9.35
N GLY A 376 -9.06 6.93 -10.02
CA GLY A 376 -8.16 5.96 -9.38
C GLY A 376 -6.96 6.61 -8.70
N LEU A 377 -6.40 7.68 -9.27
CA LEU A 377 -5.30 8.43 -8.67
C LEU A 377 -5.76 9.17 -7.41
N ILE A 378 -6.93 9.82 -7.44
CA ILE A 378 -7.50 10.47 -6.25
C ILE A 378 -7.77 9.42 -5.17
N SER A 379 -8.39 8.28 -5.53
CA SER A 379 -8.62 7.15 -4.61
C SER A 379 -7.32 6.68 -3.95
N PHE A 380 -6.26 6.49 -4.75
CA PHE A 380 -4.94 6.11 -4.26
C PHE A 380 -4.32 7.17 -3.33
N ILE A 381 -4.36 8.45 -3.71
CA ILE A 381 -3.85 9.57 -2.89
C ILE A 381 -4.57 9.59 -1.54
N VAL A 382 -5.91 9.58 -1.53
CA VAL A 382 -6.68 9.57 -0.28
C VAL A 382 -6.31 8.37 0.59
N SER A 383 -6.04 7.21 -0.02
CA SER A 383 -5.66 5.99 0.68
C SER A 383 -4.31 6.07 1.39
N ILE A 384 -3.38 6.89 0.89
CA ILE A 384 -2.03 7.07 1.46
C ILE A 384 -1.92 8.31 2.36
N ILE A 385 -2.99 9.12 2.49
CA ILE A 385 -3.02 10.27 3.40
C ILE A 385 -3.00 9.81 4.86
N SER A 386 -3.55 8.63 5.18
CA SER A 386 -3.66 8.19 6.58
C SER A 386 -2.34 7.78 7.23
N GLU A 387 -1.26 7.64 6.45
CA GLU A 387 0.00 7.04 6.90
C GLU A 387 1.22 7.78 6.31
N HIS A 388 2.39 7.53 6.89
CA HIS A 388 3.69 7.99 6.40
C HIS A 388 4.45 6.84 5.72
N TYR A 389 4.35 6.76 4.40
CA TYR A 389 5.01 5.76 3.56
C TYR A 389 6.29 6.24 2.88
N VAL A 390 6.84 7.40 3.30
CA VAL A 390 8.16 7.82 2.81
C VAL A 390 9.17 6.75 3.22
N THR A 391 10.05 6.35 2.28
CA THR A 391 11.06 5.28 2.43
C THR A 391 10.54 3.83 2.46
N TYR A 392 9.23 3.61 2.26
CA TYR A 392 8.67 2.25 2.27
C TYR A 392 8.94 1.53 0.95
N ILE A 393 9.56 0.36 1.05
CA ILE A 393 9.95 -0.47 -0.11
C ILE A 393 8.73 -0.78 -1.00
N THR A 394 7.59 -1.08 -0.40
CA THR A 394 6.34 -1.38 -1.14
C THR A 394 5.79 -0.17 -1.88
N MET A 395 5.90 1.03 -1.32
CA MET A 395 5.52 2.27 -2.01
C MET A 395 6.48 2.58 -3.16
N ASN A 396 7.78 2.34 -2.94
CA ASN A 396 8.80 2.46 -3.98
C ASN A 396 8.59 1.46 -5.12
N MET A 397 8.08 0.25 -4.84
CA MET A 397 7.67 -0.69 -5.90
C MET A 397 6.58 -0.09 -6.79
N PHE A 398 5.59 0.61 -6.22
CA PHE A 398 4.52 1.25 -7.02
C PHE A 398 5.06 2.38 -7.89
N ILE A 399 5.95 3.21 -7.32
CA ILE A 399 6.66 4.27 -8.05
C ILE A 399 7.44 3.65 -9.23
N LEU A 400 8.24 2.62 -8.97
CA LEU A 400 9.08 2.01 -9.99
C LEU A 400 8.26 1.21 -11.03
N TYR A 401 7.15 0.56 -10.67
CA TYR A 401 6.24 -0.02 -11.66
C TYR A 401 5.64 1.06 -12.57
N GLY A 402 5.19 2.18 -12.00
CA GLY A 402 4.69 3.32 -12.76
C GLY A 402 5.74 3.90 -13.71
N SER A 403 6.99 3.94 -13.28
CA SER A 403 8.10 4.46 -14.09
C SER A 403 8.33 3.67 -15.39
N THR A 404 7.90 2.41 -15.48
CA THR A 404 8.07 1.58 -16.69
C THR A 404 7.38 2.16 -17.93
N LEU A 405 6.43 3.09 -17.74
CA LEU A 405 5.67 3.78 -18.79
C LEU A 405 6.11 5.24 -19.04
N LEU A 406 7.19 5.74 -18.42
CA LEU A 406 7.62 7.14 -18.62
C LEU A 406 8.23 7.35 -20.02
N PHE A 407 9.19 6.52 -20.42
CA PHE A 407 9.91 6.70 -21.70
C PHE A 407 9.41 5.78 -22.84
N ASN A 408 8.42 4.92 -22.59
CA ASN A 408 7.94 3.92 -23.56
C ASN A 408 6.91 4.43 -24.60
N ASN A 409 6.69 5.75 -24.72
CA ASN A 409 5.68 6.32 -25.63
C ASN A 409 6.01 6.17 -27.13
N THR A 410 7.20 5.70 -27.51
CA THR A 410 7.62 5.58 -28.92
C THR A 410 7.27 4.24 -29.60
N LYS A 411 6.95 3.17 -28.86
CA LYS A 411 6.60 1.86 -29.47
C LYS A 411 5.10 1.56 -29.60
N LEU A 412 4.24 2.27 -28.86
CA LEU A 412 2.77 2.08 -28.95
C LEU A 412 2.15 2.61 -30.24
N LYS A 413 2.86 3.43 -31.03
CA LYS A 413 2.38 3.90 -32.35
C LYS A 413 2.68 2.95 -33.51
N LYS A 414 3.66 2.03 -33.41
CA LYS A 414 4.03 1.13 -34.53
C LYS A 414 3.37 -0.24 -34.49
N GLY A 415 2.75 -0.64 -33.37
CA GLY A 415 2.09 -1.94 -33.23
C GLY A 415 0.58 -1.96 -33.50
N LEU A 416 -0.05 -0.81 -33.74
CA LEU A 416 -1.50 -0.70 -33.98
C LEU A 416 -1.86 -0.28 -35.42
N THR A 417 -0.88 0.08 -36.24
CA THR A 417 -1.08 0.37 -37.67
C THR A 417 -0.80 -0.83 -38.57
N ASN A 418 -0.21 -1.92 -38.04
CA ASN A 418 0.15 -3.10 -38.83
C ASN A 418 -0.85 -4.27 -38.71
N GLU A 419 -1.95 -4.11 -37.96
CA GLU A 419 -3.04 -5.11 -37.89
C GLU A 419 -4.33 -4.67 -38.60
N SER A 420 -4.33 -3.51 -39.28
CA SER A 420 -5.46 -3.05 -40.10
C SER A 420 -5.18 -3.13 -41.61
N SER A 421 -4.19 -3.91 -42.03
CA SER A 421 -3.84 -4.07 -43.45
C SER A 421 -3.24 -5.44 -43.77
N VAL A 422 -3.87 -6.53 -43.34
CA VAL A 422 -3.76 -7.83 -44.04
C VAL A 422 -5.12 -8.51 -43.96
N ASN A 423 -5.74 -8.62 -45.13
CA ASN A 423 -6.98 -9.30 -45.57
C ASN A 423 -7.76 -10.17 -44.58
#